data_AF-A0A7Y1UA14-F1
#
_entry.id   AF-A0A7Y1UA14-F1
#
_cell.length_a   1.000
_cell.length_b   1.000
_cell.length_c   1.000
_cell.angle_alpha   90.00
_cell.angle_beta   90.00
_cell.angle_gamma   90.00
#
_symmetry.space_group_name_H-M   'P 1'
#
loop_
_entity.id
_entity.type
_entity.pdbx_description
1 polymer ?
#
loop_
_entity_poly.entity_id
_entity_poly.type
_entity_poly.pdbx_seq_one_letter_code
_entity_poly.pdbx_strand_id
1 'polypeptide(L)'
;MELDQLTDIWKNTDKESEKLEINKSLFKEVGMSKIKSNLMEYRLENTIELIVNSLFIIFLVYFMVNHFTVAKFFVPALLLWISAVASIVLSGYKIYWFQSIDAKNSIIKTQKAIERIKFFDRLDTNTLMIVIPVFSLAILIVLAKGLLGIDLYAIGNWMVHYFFGSMIVGIIITVLLRLFPDKNLKKASDFLKEIKSLDTNENK
;
A
#
# COMPACT_ATOMS: atom_id res chain seq x y z
N MET A 1 6.84 24.97 57.85
CA MET A 1 5.84 24.77 56.79
C MET A 1 4.56 24.35 57.46
N GLU A 2 3.47 25.07 57.21
CA GLU A 2 2.15 24.71 57.72
C GLU A 2 1.55 23.61 56.84
N LEU A 3 0.78 22.70 57.45
CA LEU A 3 0.18 21.54 56.80
C LEU A 3 -0.69 21.91 55.58
N ASP A 4 -1.27 23.11 55.59
CA ASP A 4 -2.05 23.64 54.47
C ASP A 4 -1.18 23.91 53.23
N GLN A 5 0.07 24.35 53.41
CA GLN A 5 1.00 24.59 52.28
C GLN A 5 1.40 23.30 51.57
N LEU A 6 1.55 22.18 52.31
CA LEU A 6 1.85 20.87 51.72
C LEU A 6 0.66 20.33 50.92
N THR A 7 -0.56 20.57 51.39
CA THR A 7 -1.80 20.13 50.73
C THR A 7 -2.03 20.87 49.40
N ASP A 8 -1.71 22.17 49.36
CA ASP A 8 -1.81 22.96 48.13
C ASP A 8 -0.74 22.60 47.10
N ILE A 9 0.50 22.28 47.54
CA ILE A 9 1.54 21.78 46.64
C ILE A 9 1.10 20.45 46.01
N TRP A 10 0.59 19.51 46.81
CA TRP A 10 0.09 18.22 46.31
C TRP A 10 -1.04 18.35 45.29
N LYS A 11 -2.05 19.18 45.58
CA LYS A 11 -3.16 19.44 44.64
C LYS A 11 -2.70 20.09 43.34
N ASN A 12 -1.66 20.92 43.37
CA ASN A 12 -1.10 21.52 42.17
C ASN A 12 -0.28 20.52 41.36
N THR A 13 0.48 19.64 42.01
CA THR A 13 1.21 18.55 41.34
C THR A 13 0.27 17.57 40.64
N ASP A 14 -0.85 17.19 41.27
CA ASP A 14 -1.86 16.32 40.62
C ASP A 14 -2.50 16.99 39.41
N LYS A 15 -2.84 18.28 39.50
CA LYS A 15 -3.37 19.05 38.36
C LYS A 15 -2.36 19.22 37.24
N GLU A 16 -1.07 19.35 37.55
CA GLU A 16 -0.02 19.37 36.52
C GLU A 16 0.18 18.01 35.88
N SER A 17 0.08 16.92 36.65
CA SER A 17 0.12 15.55 36.14
C SER A 17 -1.05 15.26 35.19
N GLU A 18 -2.28 15.61 35.56
CA GLU A 18 -3.45 15.48 34.69
C GLU A 18 -3.30 16.31 33.40
N LYS A 19 -2.79 17.55 33.50
CA LYS A 19 -2.50 18.38 32.32
C LYS A 19 -1.45 17.73 31.41
N LEU A 20 -0.42 17.11 31.98
CA LEU A 20 0.60 16.38 31.22
C LEU A 20 0.01 15.15 30.51
N GLU A 21 -0.85 14.37 31.18
CA GLU A 21 -1.52 13.23 30.56
C GLU A 21 -2.45 13.66 29.41
N ILE A 22 -3.24 14.72 29.62
CA ILE A 22 -4.10 15.30 28.59
C ILE A 22 -3.24 15.78 27.41
N ASN A 23 -2.16 16.52 27.66
CA ASN A 23 -1.25 16.97 26.61
C ASN A 23 -0.61 15.80 25.85
N LYS A 24 -0.23 14.72 26.53
CA LYS A 24 0.29 13.50 25.89
C LYS A 24 -0.76 12.83 25.01
N SER A 25 -1.99 12.71 25.49
CA SER A 25 -3.09 12.14 24.68
C SER A 25 -3.41 12.99 23.45
N LEU A 26 -3.43 14.32 23.58
CA LEU A 26 -3.68 15.26 22.49
C LEU A 26 -2.53 15.22 21.48
N PHE A 27 -1.29 15.21 21.95
CA PHE A 27 -0.12 15.10 21.08
C PHE A 27 -0.13 13.77 20.31
N LYS A 28 -0.47 12.66 20.97
CA LYS A 28 -0.62 11.35 20.34
C LYS A 28 -1.74 11.34 19.30
N GLU A 29 -2.87 11.97 19.59
CA GLU A 29 -4.03 12.05 18.69
C GLU A 29 -3.71 12.90 17.46
N VAL A 30 -3.16 14.10 17.64
CA VAL A 30 -2.72 14.99 16.56
C VAL A 30 -1.63 14.32 15.72
N GLY A 31 -0.67 13.67 16.37
CA GLY A 31 0.39 12.92 15.69
C GLY A 31 -0.16 11.76 14.86
N MET A 32 -1.11 10.99 15.40
CA MET A 32 -1.73 9.89 14.67
C MET A 32 -2.61 10.39 13.52
N SER A 33 -3.33 11.49 13.72
CA SER A 33 -4.11 12.15 12.66
C SER A 33 -3.20 12.59 11.49
N LYS A 34 -2.04 13.17 11.81
CA LYS A 34 -1.02 13.55 10.80
C LYS A 34 -0.48 12.33 10.04
N ILE A 35 -0.22 11.22 10.73
CA ILE A 35 0.18 9.95 10.09
C ILE A 35 -0.92 9.45 9.16
N LYS A 36 -2.18 9.40 9.62
CA LYS A 36 -3.33 8.99 8.81
C LYS A 36 -3.48 9.88 7.57
N SER A 37 -3.33 11.19 7.72
CA SER A 37 -3.41 12.15 6.61
C SER A 37 -2.32 11.89 5.57
N ASN A 38 -1.07 11.65 5.99
CA ASN A 38 0.02 11.33 5.07
C ASN A 38 -0.21 10.00 4.32
N LEU A 39 -0.88 9.04 4.96
CA LEU A 39 -1.18 7.73 4.37
C LEU A 39 -2.53 7.72 3.62
N MET A 40 -3.28 8.82 3.59
CA MET A 40 -4.58 8.89 2.94
C MET A 40 -4.46 8.71 1.42
N GLU A 41 -3.41 9.27 0.82
CA GLU A 41 -3.08 9.10 -0.59
C GLU A 41 -2.84 7.61 -0.92
N TYR A 42 -2.05 6.94 -0.08
CA TYR A 42 -1.82 5.49 -0.18
C TYR A 42 -3.12 4.67 -0.05
N ARG A 43 -4.05 5.11 0.80
CA ARG A 43 -5.37 4.46 0.91
C ARG A 43 -6.19 4.64 -0.35
N LEU A 44 -6.21 5.85 -0.94
CA LEU A 44 -6.94 6.14 -2.17
C LEU A 44 -6.39 5.32 -3.33
N GLU A 45 -5.07 5.25 -3.47
CA GLU A 45 -4.40 4.42 -4.49
C GLU A 45 -4.84 2.96 -4.40
N ASN A 46 -4.73 2.33 -3.22
CA ASN A 46 -5.17 0.94 -3.02
C ASN A 46 -6.69 0.75 -3.23
N THR A 47 -7.50 1.77 -2.94
CA THR A 47 -8.96 1.71 -3.16
C THR A 47 -9.27 1.73 -4.66
N ILE A 48 -8.59 2.59 -5.43
CA ILE A 48 -8.71 2.64 -6.89
C ILE A 48 -8.24 1.32 -7.49
N GLU A 49 -7.10 0.79 -7.04
CA GLU A 49 -6.58 -0.50 -7.47
C GLU A 49 -7.60 -1.64 -7.25
N LEU A 50 -8.24 -1.69 -6.08
CA LEU A 50 -9.30 -2.67 -5.79
C LEU A 50 -10.47 -2.57 -6.75
N ILE A 51 -10.95 -1.35 -7.03
CA ILE A 51 -12.08 -1.13 -7.95
C ILE A 51 -11.69 -1.57 -9.37
N VAL A 52 -10.52 -1.14 -9.85
CA VAL A 52 -10.02 -1.49 -11.18
C VAL A 52 -9.84 -3.00 -11.32
N ASN A 53 -9.20 -3.66 -10.36
CA ASN A 53 -9.01 -5.11 -10.40
C ASN A 53 -10.34 -5.88 -10.31
N SER A 54 -11.32 -5.37 -9.56
CA SER A 54 -12.65 -5.99 -9.47
C SER A 54 -13.37 -5.93 -10.82
N LEU A 55 -13.37 -4.77 -11.47
CA LEU A 55 -13.93 -4.61 -12.83
C LEU A 55 -13.18 -5.49 -13.84
N PHE A 56 -11.86 -5.55 -13.72
CA PHE A 56 -11.03 -6.36 -14.61
C PHE A 56 -11.30 -7.86 -14.45
N ILE A 57 -11.53 -8.36 -13.22
CA ILE A 57 -11.94 -9.76 -13.00
C ILE A 57 -13.27 -10.08 -13.67
N ILE A 58 -14.28 -9.21 -13.55
CA ILE A 58 -15.57 -9.41 -14.21
C ILE A 58 -15.38 -9.52 -15.72
N PHE A 59 -14.58 -8.62 -16.30
CA PHE A 59 -14.19 -8.67 -17.71
C PHE A 59 -13.46 -9.97 -18.08
N LEU A 60 -12.49 -10.41 -17.28
CA LEU A 60 -11.74 -11.64 -17.54
C LEU A 60 -12.61 -12.89 -17.46
N VAL A 61 -13.53 -12.97 -16.50
CA VAL A 61 -14.48 -14.09 -16.40
C VAL A 61 -15.36 -14.15 -17.64
N TYR A 62 -15.92 -13.01 -18.06
CA TYR A 62 -16.67 -12.92 -19.31
C TYR A 62 -15.84 -13.34 -20.53
N PHE A 63 -14.60 -12.87 -20.62
CA PHE A 63 -13.69 -13.22 -21.71
C PHE A 63 -13.37 -14.72 -21.75
N MET A 64 -13.06 -15.32 -20.58
CA MET A 64 -12.74 -16.74 -20.44
C MET A 64 -13.93 -17.63 -20.83
N VAL A 65 -15.15 -17.28 -20.43
CA VAL A 65 -16.37 -18.02 -20.82
C VAL A 65 -16.55 -18.02 -22.34
N ASN A 66 -16.30 -16.89 -23.00
CA ASN A 66 -16.44 -16.78 -24.46
C ASN A 66 -15.30 -17.48 -25.24
N HIS A 67 -14.16 -17.74 -24.62
CA HIS A 67 -12.96 -18.30 -25.27
C HIS A 67 -12.47 -19.60 -24.62
N PHE A 68 -13.34 -20.32 -23.91
CA PHE A 68 -12.96 -21.52 -23.15
C PHE A 68 -12.40 -22.65 -24.03
N THR A 69 -12.80 -22.70 -25.30
CA THR A 69 -12.34 -23.71 -26.28
C THR A 69 -11.01 -23.36 -26.92
N VAL A 70 -10.57 -22.10 -26.84
CA VAL A 70 -9.39 -21.61 -27.55
C VAL A 70 -8.26 -21.35 -26.56
N ALA A 71 -7.45 -22.38 -26.32
CA ALA A 71 -6.40 -22.39 -25.29
C ALA A 71 -5.44 -21.18 -25.37
N LYS A 72 -5.10 -20.72 -26.58
CA LYS A 72 -4.21 -19.56 -26.78
C LYS A 72 -4.73 -18.25 -26.17
N PHE A 73 -6.05 -18.10 -26.01
CA PHE A 73 -6.64 -16.93 -25.35
C PHE A 73 -7.01 -17.22 -23.89
N PHE A 74 -7.42 -18.46 -23.62
CA PHE A 74 -7.81 -18.88 -22.27
C PHE A 74 -6.64 -18.85 -21.29
N VAL A 75 -5.46 -19.35 -21.67
CA VAL A 75 -4.29 -19.43 -20.77
C VAL A 75 -3.82 -18.04 -20.30
N PRO A 76 -3.61 -17.04 -21.19
CA PRO A 76 -3.28 -15.68 -20.76
C PRO A 76 -4.36 -15.04 -19.87
N ALA A 77 -5.64 -15.25 -20.18
CA ALA A 77 -6.74 -14.72 -19.39
C ALA A 77 -6.80 -15.35 -17.99
N LEU A 78 -6.58 -16.66 -17.87
CA LEU A 78 -6.51 -17.36 -16.59
C LEU A 78 -5.34 -16.86 -15.74
N LEU A 79 -4.17 -16.69 -16.36
CA LEU A 79 -2.98 -16.16 -15.68
C LEU A 79 -3.22 -14.74 -15.15
N LEU A 80 -3.86 -13.88 -15.96
CA LEU A 80 -4.28 -12.55 -15.52
C LEU A 80 -5.32 -12.59 -14.40
N TRP A 81 -6.26 -13.53 -14.46
CA TRP A 81 -7.30 -13.66 -13.45
C TRP A 81 -6.70 -14.05 -12.10
N ILE A 82 -5.79 -15.03 -12.06
CA ILE A 82 -5.07 -15.42 -10.84
C ILE A 82 -4.30 -14.22 -10.26
N SER A 83 -3.61 -13.46 -11.12
CA SER A 83 -2.88 -12.27 -10.69
C SER A 83 -3.81 -11.18 -10.15
N ALA A 84 -4.93 -10.91 -10.81
CA ALA A 84 -5.89 -9.91 -10.37
C ALA A 84 -6.52 -10.27 -9.01
N VAL A 85 -6.83 -11.57 -8.80
CA VAL A 85 -7.29 -12.07 -7.49
C VAL A 85 -6.22 -11.87 -6.42
N ALA A 86 -4.96 -12.22 -6.72
CA ALA A 86 -3.85 -12.01 -5.79
C ALA A 86 -3.67 -10.53 -5.44
N SER A 87 -3.74 -9.63 -6.43
CA SER A 87 -3.70 -8.18 -6.22
C SER A 87 -4.84 -7.70 -5.31
N ILE A 88 -6.08 -8.15 -5.53
CA ILE A 88 -7.21 -7.79 -4.65
C ILE A 88 -6.96 -8.22 -3.21
N VAL A 89 -6.48 -9.44 -3.01
CA VAL A 89 -6.17 -9.96 -1.66
C VAL A 89 -5.08 -9.11 -1.00
N LEU A 90 -4.01 -8.79 -1.72
CA LEU A 90 -2.92 -7.94 -1.21
C LEU A 90 -3.39 -6.53 -0.89
N SER A 91 -4.15 -5.87 -1.77
CA SER A 91 -4.69 -4.53 -1.53
C SER A 91 -5.69 -4.53 -0.36
N GLY A 92 -6.47 -5.60 -0.19
CA GLY A 92 -7.31 -5.83 0.99
C GLY A 92 -6.47 -5.89 2.28
N TYR A 93 -5.38 -6.64 2.29
CA TYR A 93 -4.46 -6.70 3.43
C TYR A 93 -3.81 -5.34 3.73
N LYS A 94 -3.42 -4.56 2.72
CA LYS A 94 -2.86 -3.21 2.90
C LYS A 94 -3.87 -2.28 3.57
N ILE A 95 -5.13 -2.30 3.14
CA ILE A 95 -6.21 -1.50 3.74
C ILE A 95 -6.48 -1.94 5.17
N TYR A 96 -6.48 -3.25 5.46
CA TYR A 96 -6.62 -3.76 6.82
C TYR A 96 -5.52 -3.23 7.75
N TRP A 97 -4.26 -3.27 7.30
CA TRP A 97 -3.14 -2.73 8.08
C TRP A 97 -3.22 -1.21 8.25
N PHE A 98 -3.68 -0.48 7.23
CA PHE A 98 -3.93 0.95 7.33
C PHE A 98 -4.99 1.25 8.42
N GLN A 99 -6.08 0.50 8.47
CA GLN A 99 -7.13 0.69 9.49
C GLN A 99 -6.63 0.41 10.92
N SER A 100 -5.61 -0.43 11.08
CA SER A 100 -5.01 -0.71 12.39
C SER A 100 -4.20 0.47 12.98
N ILE A 101 -3.89 1.49 12.17
CA ILE A 101 -3.23 2.72 12.61
C ILE A 101 -4.27 3.56 13.35
N ASP A 102 -4.27 3.53 14.68
CA ASP A 102 -5.21 4.31 15.50
C ASP A 102 -4.58 4.87 16.77
N ALA A 103 -5.06 6.03 17.23
CA ALA A 103 -4.52 6.74 18.39
C ALA A 103 -4.69 5.93 19.69
N LYS A 104 -5.69 5.04 19.72
CA LYS A 104 -5.95 4.10 20.81
C LYS A 104 -4.91 2.97 20.89
N ASN A 105 -4.22 2.67 19.79
CA ASN A 105 -3.21 1.62 19.76
C ASN A 105 -1.87 2.08 20.36
N SER A 106 -1.05 1.13 20.80
CA SER A 106 0.31 1.44 21.28
C SER A 106 1.19 1.87 20.10
N ILE A 107 2.16 2.77 20.36
CA ILE A 107 3.09 3.27 19.34
C ILE A 107 3.81 2.11 18.64
N ILE A 108 4.14 1.04 19.38
CA ILE A 108 4.77 -0.17 18.87
C ILE A 108 3.88 -0.87 17.83
N LYS A 109 2.56 -0.98 18.07
CA LYS A 109 1.62 -1.58 17.10
C LYS A 109 1.59 -0.76 15.81
N THR A 110 1.57 0.56 15.92
CA THR A 110 1.57 1.47 14.76
C THR A 110 2.88 1.38 13.98
N GLN A 111 4.03 1.34 14.65
CA GLN A 111 5.33 1.13 14.00
C GLN A 111 5.36 -0.19 13.22
N LYS A 112 4.87 -1.28 13.82
CA LYS A 112 4.77 -2.58 13.16
C LYS A 112 3.84 -2.55 11.95
N ALA A 113 2.71 -1.84 12.02
CA ALA A 113 1.81 -1.68 10.88
C ALA A 113 2.48 -0.92 9.72
N ILE A 114 3.19 0.18 10.01
CA ILE A 114 3.93 0.94 8.98
C ILE A 114 5.07 0.12 8.38
N GLU A 115 5.80 -0.65 9.18
CA GLU A 115 6.84 -1.56 8.66
C GLU A 115 6.27 -2.64 7.75
N ARG A 116 5.10 -3.20 8.08
CA ARG A 116 4.39 -4.15 7.21
C ARG A 116 3.98 -3.50 5.89
N ILE A 117 3.43 -2.29 5.92
CA ILE A 117 3.08 -1.54 4.70
C ILE A 117 4.33 -1.32 3.83
N LYS A 118 5.44 -0.87 4.43
CA LYS A 118 6.72 -0.69 3.71
C LYS A 118 7.26 -1.99 3.11
N PHE A 119 7.05 -3.12 3.79
CA PHE A 119 7.45 -4.42 3.25
C PHE A 119 6.66 -4.75 1.98
N PHE A 120 5.34 -4.58 2.01
CA PHE A 120 4.49 -4.81 0.83
C PHE A 120 4.81 -3.85 -0.32
N ASP A 121 5.05 -2.57 -0.02
CA ASP A 121 5.43 -1.57 -1.03
C ASP A 121 6.73 -1.93 -1.77
N ARG A 122 7.73 -2.43 -1.03
CA ARG A 122 8.98 -2.95 -1.63
C ARG A 122 8.76 -4.22 -2.43
N LEU A 123 7.90 -5.10 -1.94
CA LEU A 123 7.57 -6.34 -2.63
C LEU A 123 6.92 -6.02 -3.98
N ASP A 124 5.91 -5.15 -3.98
CA ASP A 124 5.22 -4.70 -5.19
C ASP A 124 6.21 -4.10 -6.19
N THR A 125 7.02 -3.12 -5.74
CA THR A 125 8.05 -2.48 -6.58
C THR A 125 9.00 -3.51 -7.19
N ASN A 126 9.44 -4.52 -6.43
CA ASN A 126 10.32 -5.56 -6.94
C ASN A 126 9.62 -6.51 -7.91
N THR A 127 8.35 -6.82 -7.67
CA THR A 127 7.57 -7.68 -8.55
C THR A 127 7.24 -7.02 -9.88
N LEU A 128 7.16 -5.69 -9.96
CA LEU A 128 6.91 -4.95 -11.22
C LEU A 128 7.89 -5.32 -12.33
N MET A 129 9.16 -5.58 -11.99
CA MET A 129 10.18 -5.98 -12.96
C MET A 129 9.80 -7.28 -13.72
N ILE A 130 9.10 -8.19 -13.05
CA ILE A 130 8.64 -9.46 -13.62
C ILE A 130 7.22 -9.30 -14.17
N VAL A 131 6.36 -8.59 -13.44
CA VAL A 131 4.94 -8.45 -13.77
C VAL A 131 4.76 -7.70 -15.10
N ILE A 132 5.49 -6.60 -15.31
CA ILE A 132 5.36 -5.79 -16.52
C ILE A 132 5.62 -6.64 -17.78
N PRO A 133 6.78 -7.29 -17.99
CA PRO A 133 7.04 -8.01 -19.23
C PRO A 133 6.14 -9.24 -19.42
N VAL A 134 5.82 -9.97 -18.35
CA VAL A 134 5.02 -11.20 -18.44
C VAL A 134 3.54 -10.88 -18.67
N PHE A 135 2.98 -9.96 -17.88
CA PHE A 135 1.55 -9.70 -17.88
C PHE A 135 1.15 -8.63 -18.89
N SER A 136 2.03 -7.69 -19.29
CA SER A 136 1.67 -6.71 -20.33
C SER A 136 1.30 -7.37 -21.65
N LEU A 137 2.03 -8.43 -22.05
CA LEU A 137 1.75 -9.19 -23.24
C LEU A 137 0.40 -9.91 -23.12
N ALA A 138 0.15 -10.56 -21.98
CA ALA A 138 -1.14 -11.21 -21.72
C ALA A 138 -2.31 -10.20 -21.76
N ILE A 139 -2.15 -9.03 -21.12
CA ILE A 139 -3.14 -7.95 -21.11
C ILE A 139 -3.43 -7.50 -22.53
N LEU A 140 -2.39 -7.23 -23.32
CA LEU A 140 -2.53 -6.75 -24.68
C LEU A 140 -3.28 -7.76 -25.57
N ILE A 141 -2.97 -9.05 -25.45
CA ILE A 141 -3.65 -10.12 -26.19
C ILE A 141 -5.12 -10.21 -25.80
N VAL A 142 -5.42 -10.22 -24.50
CA VAL A 142 -6.79 -10.34 -24.00
C VAL A 142 -7.61 -9.10 -24.34
N LEU A 143 -7.04 -7.89 -24.22
CA LEU A 143 -7.73 -6.65 -24.58
C LEU A 143 -7.94 -6.51 -26.09
N ALA A 144 -6.94 -6.81 -26.91
CA ALA A 144 -7.08 -6.74 -28.36
C ALA A 144 -8.13 -7.72 -28.87
N LYS A 145 -8.13 -8.95 -28.34
CA LYS A 145 -9.15 -9.93 -28.72
C LYS A 145 -10.52 -9.61 -28.13
N GLY A 146 -10.58 -9.20 -26.87
CA GLY A 146 -11.83 -9.00 -26.12
C GLY A 146 -12.56 -7.71 -26.47
N LEU A 147 -11.84 -6.62 -26.76
CA LEU A 147 -12.43 -5.32 -27.08
C LEU A 147 -12.47 -5.03 -28.58
N LEU A 148 -11.44 -5.41 -29.32
CA LEU A 148 -11.32 -5.09 -30.75
C LEU A 148 -11.63 -6.28 -31.67
N GLY A 149 -11.76 -7.49 -31.12
CA GLY A 149 -11.92 -8.72 -31.90
C GLY A 149 -10.67 -9.16 -32.65
N ILE A 150 -9.53 -8.45 -32.50
CA ILE A 150 -8.30 -8.66 -33.26
C ILE A 150 -7.54 -9.87 -32.70
N ASP A 151 -7.21 -10.82 -33.56
CA ASP A 151 -6.32 -11.93 -33.21
C ASP A 151 -4.86 -11.50 -33.40
N LEU A 152 -4.24 -11.01 -32.33
CA LEU A 152 -2.83 -10.60 -32.37
C LEU A 152 -1.88 -11.76 -32.69
N TYR A 153 -2.27 -13.03 -32.50
CA TYR A 153 -1.43 -14.16 -32.91
C TYR A 153 -1.27 -14.28 -34.43
N ALA A 154 -2.17 -13.67 -35.20
CA ALA A 154 -2.10 -13.69 -36.68
C ALA A 154 -1.13 -12.64 -37.25
N ILE A 155 -0.78 -11.63 -36.45
CA ILE A 155 0.20 -10.61 -36.82
C ILE A 155 1.56 -11.19 -36.40
N GLY A 156 2.56 -11.22 -37.28
CA GLY A 156 3.79 -12.04 -37.17
C GLY A 156 4.68 -11.85 -35.92
N ASN A 157 5.96 -11.49 -36.09
CA ASN A 157 6.96 -11.49 -35.00
C ASN A 157 6.85 -10.32 -33.99
N TRP A 158 5.72 -9.61 -33.92
CA TRP A 158 5.57 -8.44 -33.03
C TRP A 158 5.72 -8.79 -31.54
N MET A 159 5.33 -10.01 -31.13
CA MET A 159 5.40 -10.44 -29.73
C MET A 159 6.81 -10.40 -29.17
N VAL A 160 7.82 -10.80 -29.97
CA VAL A 160 9.22 -10.82 -29.54
C VAL A 160 9.70 -9.39 -29.31
N HIS A 161 9.42 -8.48 -30.26
CA HIS A 161 9.79 -7.06 -30.12
C HIS A 161 9.06 -6.40 -28.94
N TYR A 162 7.78 -6.71 -28.75
CA TYR A 162 7.01 -6.20 -27.62
C TYR A 162 7.54 -6.73 -26.29
N PHE A 163 7.86 -8.02 -26.21
CA PHE A 163 8.41 -8.63 -24.99
C PHE A 163 9.72 -7.95 -24.58
N PHE A 164 10.69 -7.81 -25.49
CA PHE A 164 11.94 -7.11 -25.16
C PHE A 164 11.73 -5.63 -24.84
N GLY A 165 10.83 -4.94 -25.55
CA GLY A 165 10.46 -3.56 -25.23
C GLY A 165 9.87 -3.43 -23.83
N SER A 166 8.93 -4.31 -23.48
CA SER A 166 8.29 -4.34 -22.16
C SER A 166 9.26 -4.67 -21.04
N MET A 167 10.29 -5.48 -21.31
CA MET A 167 11.36 -5.79 -20.35
C MET A 167 12.20 -4.56 -20.03
N ILE A 168 12.59 -3.79 -21.06
CA ILE A 168 13.33 -2.52 -20.88
C ILE A 168 12.48 -1.52 -20.09
N VAL A 169 11.20 -1.37 -20.46
CA VAL A 169 10.26 -0.50 -19.75
C VAL A 169 10.10 -0.93 -18.29
N GLY A 170 9.96 -2.22 -18.02
CA GLY A 170 9.88 -2.77 -16.67
C GLY A 170 11.11 -2.45 -15.83
N ILE A 171 12.31 -2.56 -16.40
CA ILE A 171 13.57 -2.19 -15.73
C ILE A 171 13.58 -0.68 -15.42
N ILE A 172 13.29 0.16 -16.40
CA ILE A 172 13.30 1.62 -16.23
C ILE A 172 12.33 2.05 -15.13
N ILE A 173 11.09 1.56 -15.17
CA ILE A 173 10.06 1.88 -14.16
C ILE A 173 10.50 1.40 -12.78
N THR A 174 10.99 0.16 -12.67
CA THR A 174 11.44 -0.40 -11.38
C THR A 174 12.60 0.40 -10.79
N VAL A 175 13.59 0.78 -11.62
CA VAL A 175 14.73 1.61 -11.18
C VAL A 175 14.25 3.00 -10.75
N LEU A 176 13.35 3.62 -11.53
CA LEU A 176 12.80 4.93 -11.21
C LEU A 176 12.05 4.92 -9.86
N LEU A 177 11.18 3.93 -9.64
CA LEU A 177 10.44 3.79 -8.38
C LEU A 177 11.36 3.50 -7.19
N ARG A 178 12.44 2.73 -7.39
CA ARG A 178 13.47 2.53 -6.34
C ARG A 178 14.25 3.80 -6.00
N LEU A 179 14.48 4.67 -6.99
CA LEU A 179 15.18 5.95 -6.78
C LEU A 179 14.29 7.00 -6.10
N PHE A 180 12.98 6.93 -6.29
CA PHE A 180 12.00 7.83 -5.69
C PHE A 180 11.04 7.09 -4.76
N PRO A 181 11.52 6.53 -3.62
CA PRO A 181 10.66 5.83 -2.69
C PRO A 181 9.59 6.76 -2.11
N ASP A 182 8.44 6.19 -1.73
CA ASP A 182 7.29 6.95 -1.24
C ASP A 182 7.68 7.88 -0.07
N LYS A 183 7.62 9.19 -0.36
CA LYS A 183 7.97 10.25 0.58
C LYS A 183 7.02 10.27 1.77
N ASN A 184 5.77 9.85 1.60
CA ASN A 184 4.75 9.86 2.65
C ASN A 184 5.00 8.73 3.66
N LEU A 185 5.33 7.53 3.20
CA LEU A 185 5.74 6.40 4.05
C LEU A 185 7.04 6.69 4.81
N LYS A 186 7.97 7.40 4.18
CA LYS A 186 9.20 7.86 4.84
C LYS A 186 8.90 8.86 5.94
N LYS A 187 8.14 9.93 5.65
CA LYS A 187 7.72 10.95 6.62
C LYS A 187 6.98 10.36 7.82
N ALA A 188 6.02 9.47 7.59
CA ALA A 188 5.26 8.83 8.67
C ALA A 188 6.16 8.00 9.60
N SER A 189 7.13 7.29 9.03
CA SER A 189 8.10 6.51 9.80
C SER A 189 9.12 7.35 10.55
N ASP A 190 9.58 8.45 9.96
CA ASP A 190 10.53 9.36 10.60
C ASP A 190 9.85 10.09 11.78
N PHE A 191 8.60 10.51 11.59
CA PHE A 191 7.79 11.11 12.65
C PHE A 191 7.55 10.13 13.83
N LEU A 192 7.29 8.84 13.56
CA LEU A 192 7.17 7.84 14.63
C LEU A 192 8.48 7.58 15.39
N LYS A 193 9.64 7.74 14.75
CA LYS A 193 10.94 7.63 15.41
C LYS A 193 11.18 8.83 16.33
N GLU A 194 10.80 10.02 15.88
CA GLU A 194 10.85 11.25 16.67
C GLU A 194 10.01 11.11 17.95
N ILE A 195 8.74 10.68 17.84
CA ILE A 195 7.88 10.43 19.02
C ILE A 195 8.52 9.44 20.00
N LYS A 196 9.07 8.32 19.49
CA LYS A 196 9.72 7.32 20.35
C LYS A 196 10.94 7.88 21.09
N SER A 197 11.70 8.77 20.47
CA SER A 197 12.87 9.40 21.09
C SER A 197 12.48 10.36 22.22
N LEU A 198 11.36 11.07 22.06
CA LEU A 198 10.80 11.95 23.09
C LEU A 198 10.33 11.15 24.32
N ASP A 199 9.59 10.05 24.11
CA ASP A 199 9.15 9.16 25.19
C ASP A 199 10.32 8.51 25.97
N THR A 200 11.46 8.27 25.29
CA THR A 200 12.63 7.63 25.93
C THR A 200 13.44 8.63 26.77
N ASN A 201 13.44 9.90 26.40
CA ASN A 201 14.17 10.95 27.12
C ASN A 201 13.44 11.47 28.36
N GLU A 202 12.11 11.40 28.41
CA GLU A 202 11.34 11.76 29.62
C GLU A 202 11.41 10.70 30.74
N ASN A 203 11.81 9.46 30.44
CA ASN A 203 11.91 8.35 31.40
C ASN A 203 13.32 8.17 31.99
N LYS A 204 14.25 9.10 31.73
CA LYS A 204 15.61 9.15 32.30
C LYS A 204 15.75 10.32 33.25
#